data_AF-A0A6L5EXI2-F1
#
_entry.id   AF-A0A6L5EXI2-F1
#
_cell.length_a   1.000
_cell.length_b   1.000
_cell.length_c   1.000
_cell.angle_alpha   90.00
_cell.angle_beta   90.00
_cell.angle_gamma   90.00
#
_symmetry.space_group_name_H-M   'P 1'
#
loop_
_entity.id
_entity.type
_entity.pdbx_description
1 polymer ?
#
loop_
_entity_poly.entity_id
_entity_poly.type
_entity_poly.pdbx_seq_one_letter_code
_entity_poly.pdbx_strand_id
1 'polypeptide(L)'
;MTPLASRLTDTLAGIVGWEHVRQEYVDRSGRPGATCAVIRAVPDVVVFPASAAEVAEVLCAAHDHGVAVMPSMVGPAEPAAISVSVGGIVLGLDRLNQILEVNAVERFARIQPGVSMGQLTAATAGSGLRPPFGSDHTTIHRYDEWPVLAMEVVLPTGEIVRTDDDGGHRHRLPEPVSPAGPLAVITEVTLALEYARTAGAEPDGESAEVGIAHFPTVASACQAMRTVLSGGTMPARLEFVDQARLAAAAAAGLLGVRGDAAAMLVFGGAGILPEDIRLIGESCARSGALDVTVPANPAWVESVLTASTLAGSPILADRGA
;
A
#
# COMPACT_ATOMS: atom_id res chain seq x y z
N MET A 1 10.55 -14.43 -29.21
CA MET A 1 9.83 -13.18 -29.49
C MET A 1 9.13 -13.31 -30.83
N THR A 2 7.84 -13.01 -30.88
CA THR A 2 7.07 -12.89 -32.12
C THR A 2 7.59 -11.67 -32.92
N PRO A 3 7.49 -11.63 -34.26
CA PRO A 3 7.90 -10.48 -35.07
C PRO A 3 7.19 -9.17 -34.70
N LEU A 4 5.99 -9.27 -34.12
CA LEU A 4 5.23 -8.14 -33.56
C LEU A 4 5.94 -7.53 -32.35
N ALA A 5 6.53 -8.37 -31.49
CA ALA A 5 7.24 -7.94 -30.28
C ALA A 5 8.57 -7.24 -30.61
N SER A 6 9.28 -7.63 -31.68
CA SER A 6 10.55 -6.96 -32.04
C SER A 6 10.34 -5.55 -32.58
N ARG A 7 9.36 -5.34 -33.47
CA ARG A 7 9.06 -4.01 -34.04
C ARG A 7 8.53 -3.05 -32.98
N LEU A 8 7.65 -3.53 -32.10
CA LEU A 8 7.12 -2.72 -31.00
C LEU A 8 8.23 -2.36 -30.01
N THR A 9 9.17 -3.28 -29.73
CA THR A 9 10.29 -2.98 -28.83
C THR A 9 11.19 -1.86 -29.37
N ASP A 10 11.47 -1.84 -30.67
CA ASP A 10 12.24 -0.76 -31.29
C ASP A 10 11.51 0.59 -31.21
N THR A 11 10.20 0.60 -31.45
CA THR A 11 9.36 1.79 -31.29
C THR A 11 9.38 2.30 -29.85
N LEU A 12 9.18 1.40 -28.87
CA LEU A 12 9.22 1.73 -27.45
C LEU A 12 10.58 2.26 -27.02
N ALA A 13 11.67 1.67 -27.51
CA ALA A 13 13.02 2.16 -27.27
C ALA A 13 13.27 3.54 -27.90
N GLY A 14 12.62 3.85 -29.02
CA GLY A 14 12.64 5.20 -29.61
C GLY A 14 11.95 6.26 -28.74
N ILE A 15 10.96 5.86 -27.93
CA ILE A 15 10.21 6.74 -27.02
C ILE A 15 10.98 6.94 -25.71
N VAL A 16 11.31 5.85 -25.01
CA VAL A 16 11.87 5.92 -23.65
C VAL A 16 13.39 5.80 -23.59
N GLY A 17 14.06 5.43 -24.68
CA GLY A 17 15.49 5.08 -24.70
C GLY A 17 15.76 3.59 -24.40
N TRP A 18 16.75 3.00 -25.07
CA TRP A 18 17.09 1.57 -24.93
C TRP A 18 17.50 1.19 -23.50
N GLU A 19 18.13 2.10 -22.77
CA GLU A 19 18.51 1.94 -21.38
C GLU A 19 17.30 1.78 -20.44
N HIS A 20 16.11 2.20 -20.90
CA HIS A 20 14.83 2.17 -20.19
C HIS A 20 13.86 1.11 -20.75
N VAL A 21 14.36 0.20 -21.59
CA VAL A 21 13.64 -0.98 -22.06
C VAL A 21 14.30 -2.24 -21.49
N ARG A 22 13.48 -3.21 -21.06
CA ARG A 22 13.94 -4.52 -20.60
C ARG A 22 13.13 -5.61 -21.30
N GLN A 23 13.82 -6.52 -21.97
CA GLN A 23 13.23 -7.69 -22.62
C GLN A 23 13.19 -8.91 -21.69
N GLU A 24 13.98 -8.88 -20.61
CA GLU A 24 13.94 -9.89 -19.56
C GLU A 24 13.10 -9.38 -18.39
N TYR A 25 12.02 -10.09 -18.09
CA TYR A 25 11.25 -9.86 -16.88
C TYR A 25 11.92 -10.59 -15.72
N VAL A 26 12.48 -9.84 -14.78
CA VAL A 26 12.89 -10.40 -13.49
C VAL A 26 11.68 -10.39 -12.58
N ASP A 27 11.21 -11.58 -12.23
CA ASP A 27 10.09 -11.75 -11.30
C ASP A 27 10.40 -11.07 -9.96
N ARG A 28 9.60 -10.06 -9.61
CA ARG A 28 9.71 -9.32 -8.35
C ARG A 28 8.79 -9.91 -7.26
N SER A 29 8.07 -11.00 -7.54
CA SER A 29 7.18 -11.69 -6.59
C SER A 29 7.90 -12.22 -5.34
N GLY A 30 9.23 -12.36 -5.38
CA GLY A 30 10.06 -12.82 -4.27
C GLY A 30 10.37 -11.79 -3.18
N ARG A 31 9.83 -10.56 -3.24
CA ARG A 31 9.98 -9.59 -2.14
C ARG A 31 9.16 -10.01 -0.91
N PRO A 32 9.71 -9.91 0.31
CA PRO A 32 8.92 -10.07 1.54
C PRO A 32 7.69 -9.16 1.49
N GLY A 33 6.48 -9.72 1.64
CA GLY A 33 5.21 -8.99 1.61
C GLY A 33 4.39 -9.09 0.32
N ALA A 34 4.92 -9.69 -0.75
CA ALA A 34 4.13 -9.96 -1.96
C ALA A 34 3.38 -11.31 -1.84
N THR A 35 2.04 -11.26 -1.78
CA THR A 35 1.16 -12.44 -1.61
C THR A 35 0.27 -12.68 -2.83
N CYS A 36 0.79 -12.49 -4.05
CA CYS A 36 0.00 -12.79 -5.25
C CYS A 36 0.08 -14.28 -5.64
N ALA A 37 -1.08 -14.91 -5.81
CA ALA A 37 -1.23 -16.20 -6.45
C ALA A 37 -0.90 -16.09 -7.95
N VAL A 38 0.35 -16.39 -8.27
CA VAL A 38 0.94 -16.80 -9.56
C VAL A 38 -0.04 -16.98 -10.73
N ILE A 39 -0.22 -15.94 -11.54
CA ILE A 39 -0.54 -16.07 -12.98
C ILE A 39 0.75 -15.77 -13.75
N ARG A 40 1.18 -16.74 -14.57
CA ARG A 40 2.55 -16.88 -15.13
C ARG A 40 2.72 -16.35 -16.56
N ALA A 41 2.06 -15.27 -16.98
CA ALA A 41 2.44 -14.70 -18.28
C ALA A 41 3.68 -13.82 -18.10
N VAL A 42 4.78 -14.22 -18.73
CA VAL A 42 5.97 -13.37 -18.87
C VAL A 42 5.60 -12.24 -19.83
N PRO A 43 5.78 -10.96 -19.46
CA PRO A 43 5.53 -9.87 -20.39
C PRO A 43 6.52 -9.91 -21.56
N ASP A 44 6.12 -9.37 -22.70
CA ASP A 44 6.97 -9.30 -23.90
C ASP A 44 8.06 -8.26 -23.73
N VAL A 45 7.76 -7.18 -23.00
CA VAL A 45 8.69 -6.08 -22.73
C VAL A 45 8.28 -5.31 -21.47
N VAL A 46 9.27 -4.77 -20.76
CA VAL A 46 9.07 -3.81 -19.68
C VAL A 46 9.68 -2.48 -20.11
N VAL A 47 8.94 -1.39 -19.96
CA VAL A 47 9.37 -0.05 -20.34
C VAL A 47 9.19 0.92 -19.18
N PHE A 48 10.15 1.84 -19.02
CA PHE A 48 10.17 2.78 -17.90
C PHE A 48 10.15 4.22 -18.42
N PRO A 49 8.97 4.83 -18.65
CA PRO A 49 8.87 6.23 -19.05
C PRO A 49 9.18 7.19 -17.90
N ALA A 50 9.67 8.39 -18.21
CA ALA A 50 9.98 9.47 -17.27
C ALA A 50 9.05 10.68 -17.35
N SER A 51 8.05 10.66 -18.23
CA SER A 51 7.09 11.76 -18.36
C SER A 51 5.70 11.25 -18.79
N ALA A 52 4.67 12.08 -18.57
CA ALA A 52 3.33 11.79 -19.06
C ALA A 52 3.27 11.72 -20.60
N ALA A 53 4.11 12.51 -21.29
CA ALA A 53 4.26 12.45 -22.74
C ALA A 53 4.82 11.09 -23.21
N GLU A 54 5.88 10.60 -22.56
CA GLU A 54 6.41 9.26 -22.86
C GLU A 54 5.38 8.16 -22.57
N VAL A 55 4.61 8.29 -21.47
CA VAL A 55 3.49 7.37 -21.18
C VAL A 55 2.46 7.40 -22.32
N ALA A 56 2.06 8.58 -22.78
CA ALA A 56 1.10 8.74 -23.88
C ALA A 56 1.59 8.09 -25.16
N GLU A 57 2.85 8.33 -25.55
CA GLU A 57 3.44 7.72 -26.74
C GLU A 57 3.51 6.18 -26.63
N VAL A 58 3.84 5.64 -25.46
CA VAL A 58 3.84 4.18 -25.21
C VAL A 58 2.43 3.61 -25.33
N LEU A 59 1.42 4.27 -24.74
CA LEU A 59 0.03 3.82 -24.80
C LEU A 59 -0.51 3.86 -26.24
N CYS A 60 -0.23 4.92 -27.00
CA CYS A 60 -0.58 5.01 -28.42
C CYS A 60 0.06 3.87 -29.21
N ALA A 61 1.37 3.65 -29.05
CA ALA A 61 2.08 2.57 -29.75
C ALA A 61 1.50 1.20 -29.42
N ALA A 62 1.15 0.96 -28.15
CA ALA A 62 0.52 -0.28 -27.71
C ALA A 62 -0.90 -0.43 -28.29
N HIS A 63 -1.68 0.65 -28.30
CA HIS A 63 -3.03 0.69 -28.87
C HIS A 63 -3.03 0.35 -30.36
N ASP A 64 -2.14 0.99 -31.14
CA ASP A 64 -1.99 0.77 -32.59
C ASP A 64 -1.62 -0.68 -32.94
N HIS A 65 -0.91 -1.37 -32.03
CA HIS A 65 -0.49 -2.76 -32.20
C HIS A 65 -1.41 -3.78 -31.53
N GLY A 66 -2.46 -3.33 -30.83
CA GLY A 66 -3.37 -4.21 -30.09
C GLY A 66 -2.71 -4.96 -28.94
N VAL A 67 -1.68 -4.37 -28.32
CA VAL A 67 -0.89 -4.98 -27.23
C VAL A 67 -1.37 -4.44 -25.89
N ALA A 68 -1.62 -5.33 -24.93
CA ALA A 68 -2.04 -4.96 -23.60
C ALA A 68 -0.90 -4.26 -22.83
N VAL A 69 -1.25 -3.21 -22.07
CA VAL A 69 -0.34 -2.50 -21.18
C VAL A 69 -0.79 -2.69 -19.74
N MET A 70 0.15 -3.03 -18.87
CA MET A 70 -0.05 -3.16 -17.43
C MET A 70 0.88 -2.19 -16.68
N PRO A 71 0.35 -1.15 -16.03
CA PRO A 71 1.13 -0.30 -15.14
C PRO A 71 1.73 -1.10 -13.98
N SER A 72 2.97 -0.81 -13.66
CA SER A 72 3.69 -1.34 -12.50
C SER A 72 4.28 -0.18 -11.72
N MET A 73 4.07 -0.19 -10.41
CA MET A 73 4.46 0.92 -9.54
C MET A 73 5.48 0.46 -8.47
N VAL A 74 6.13 1.43 -7.80
CA VAL A 74 7.26 1.19 -6.88
C VAL A 74 6.80 0.67 -5.51
N GLY A 75 7.10 -0.58 -5.15
CA GLY A 75 6.87 -1.10 -3.79
C GLY A 75 6.31 -2.53 -3.78
N PRO A 76 6.11 -3.15 -2.60
CA PRO A 76 5.43 -4.44 -2.52
C PRO A 76 3.95 -4.25 -2.91
N ALA A 77 3.59 -4.60 -4.14
CA ALA A 77 2.20 -4.58 -4.56
C ALA A 77 1.40 -5.57 -3.68
N GLU A 78 0.39 -5.06 -2.97
CA GLU A 78 -0.67 -5.92 -2.41
C GLU A 78 -1.48 -6.55 -3.57
N PRO A 79 -2.18 -7.68 -3.32
CA PRO A 79 -2.66 -8.64 -4.33
C PRO A 79 -3.76 -8.16 -5.31
N ALA A 80 -3.97 -6.86 -5.48
CA ALA A 80 -4.85 -6.34 -6.52
C ALA A 80 -4.14 -6.28 -7.89
N ALA A 81 -4.35 -7.34 -8.68
CA ALA A 81 -4.53 -7.27 -10.12
C ALA A 81 -3.31 -7.21 -11.09
N ILE A 82 -2.13 -7.71 -10.73
CA ILE A 82 -1.12 -8.02 -11.77
C ILE A 82 -1.43 -9.39 -12.38
N SER A 83 -2.36 -9.43 -13.34
CA SER A 83 -2.59 -10.58 -14.20
C SER A 83 -2.59 -10.14 -15.66
N VAL A 84 -1.42 -10.20 -16.30
CA VAL A 84 -1.39 -10.39 -17.76
C VAL A 84 -1.74 -11.85 -18.01
N SER A 85 -2.92 -12.12 -18.57
CA SER A 85 -3.33 -13.48 -18.95
C SER A 85 -2.70 -13.92 -20.29
N VAL A 86 -2.20 -12.93 -21.03
CA VAL A 86 -1.56 -13.02 -22.35
C VAL A 86 -0.43 -12.00 -22.30
N GLY A 87 0.75 -12.29 -22.88
CA GLY A 87 1.91 -11.37 -22.89
C GLY A 87 1.57 -9.92 -23.27
N GLY A 88 2.46 -8.99 -22.97
CA GLY A 88 2.24 -7.57 -23.25
C GLY A 88 3.33 -6.67 -22.70
N ILE A 89 3.01 -5.39 -22.52
CA ILE A 89 3.91 -4.37 -21.99
C ILE A 89 3.67 -4.22 -20.49
N VAL A 90 4.72 -4.34 -19.69
CA VAL A 90 4.71 -3.80 -18.32
C VAL A 90 5.26 -2.38 -18.35
N LEU A 91 4.48 -1.43 -17.85
CA LEU A 91 4.80 -0.01 -17.82
C LEU A 91 5.29 0.38 -16.42
N GLY A 92 6.59 0.40 -16.20
CA GLY A 92 7.21 0.73 -14.92
C GLY A 92 7.25 2.24 -14.67
N LEU A 93 6.48 2.73 -13.70
CA LEU A 93 6.37 4.16 -13.40
C LEU A 93 7.45 4.65 -12.40
N ASP A 94 8.49 3.84 -12.14
CA ASP A 94 9.52 4.14 -11.14
C ASP A 94 10.32 5.43 -11.41
N ARG A 95 10.38 5.89 -12.68
CA ARG A 95 11.07 7.13 -13.07
C ARG A 95 10.20 8.38 -12.92
N LEU A 96 8.88 8.21 -12.82
CA LEU A 96 7.94 9.29 -12.48
C LEU A 96 7.92 9.45 -10.97
N ASN A 97 9.02 9.92 -10.36
CA ASN A 97 9.24 9.89 -8.91
C ASN A 97 9.44 11.27 -8.27
N GLN A 98 8.89 12.31 -8.88
CA GLN A 98 9.01 13.68 -8.40
C GLN A 98 7.87 14.09 -7.48
N ILE A 99 8.23 14.81 -6.42
CA ILE A 99 7.28 15.61 -5.63
C ILE A 99 7.18 16.96 -6.34
N LEU A 100 6.02 17.23 -6.93
CA LEU A 100 5.80 18.38 -7.78
C LEU A 100 5.42 19.61 -6.97
N GLU A 101 4.70 19.42 -5.86
CA GLU A 101 4.26 20.50 -4.98
C GLU A 101 3.94 19.99 -3.58
N VAL A 102 4.27 20.76 -2.56
CA VAL A 102 3.74 20.61 -1.20
C VAL A 102 3.22 21.97 -0.76
N ASN A 103 1.91 22.08 -0.55
CA ASN A 103 1.26 23.31 -0.14
C ASN A 103 0.77 23.16 1.31
N ALA A 104 1.48 23.81 2.23
CA ALA A 104 1.17 23.73 3.65
C ALA A 104 -0.10 24.50 4.05
N VAL A 105 -0.45 25.55 3.29
CA VAL A 105 -1.60 26.40 3.56
C VAL A 105 -2.90 25.69 3.16
N GLU A 106 -2.92 25.15 1.94
CA GLU A 106 -4.06 24.42 1.38
C GLU A 106 -4.05 22.93 1.75
N ARG A 107 -2.97 22.46 2.38
CA ARG A 107 -2.76 21.10 2.88
C ARG A 107 -2.92 20.05 1.79
N PHE A 108 -2.11 20.14 0.76
CA PHE A 108 -2.00 19.08 -0.24
C PHE A 108 -0.56 18.84 -0.68
N ALA A 109 -0.31 17.66 -1.23
CA ALA A 109 0.90 17.36 -1.99
C ALA A 109 0.51 16.86 -3.37
N ARG A 110 1.17 17.38 -4.41
CA ARG A 110 1.07 16.88 -5.78
C ARG A 110 2.33 16.10 -6.10
N ILE A 111 2.18 14.84 -6.47
CA ILE A 111 3.28 13.89 -6.63
C ILE A 111 3.10 13.02 -7.86
N GLN A 112 4.19 12.44 -8.33
CA GLN A 112 4.18 11.40 -9.35
C GLN A 112 4.11 9.99 -8.72
N PRO A 113 3.62 8.97 -9.45
CA PRO A 113 3.34 7.62 -8.90
C PRO A 113 4.56 6.83 -8.41
N GLY A 114 5.76 7.16 -8.88
CA GLY A 114 7.02 6.58 -8.45
C GLY A 114 7.60 7.19 -7.16
N VAL A 115 6.96 8.21 -6.57
CA VAL A 115 7.34 8.73 -5.25
C VAL A 115 7.11 7.64 -4.21
N SER A 116 8.08 7.46 -3.31
CA SER A 116 7.96 6.55 -2.16
C SER A 116 7.37 7.25 -0.94
N MET A 117 6.74 6.49 -0.03
CA MET A 117 6.21 7.05 1.21
C MET A 117 7.29 7.78 2.02
N GLY A 118 8.51 7.22 2.08
CA GLY A 118 9.64 7.86 2.76
C GLY A 118 10.01 9.22 2.16
N GLN A 119 9.97 9.36 0.82
CA GLN A 119 10.18 10.66 0.17
C GLN A 119 9.07 11.65 0.52
N LEU A 120 7.81 11.21 0.50
CA LEU A 120 6.68 12.09 0.81
C LEU A 120 6.68 12.55 2.28
N THR A 121 6.92 11.63 3.22
CA THR A 121 7.08 11.96 4.65
C THR A 121 8.18 12.99 4.84
N ALA A 122 9.36 12.75 4.26
CA ALA A 122 10.49 13.67 4.35
C ALA A 122 10.17 15.06 3.76
N ALA A 123 9.41 15.12 2.67
CA ALA A 123 9.02 16.39 2.05
C ALA A 123 7.97 17.17 2.85
N THR A 124 7.16 16.50 3.65
CA THR A 124 6.20 17.14 4.56
C THR A 124 6.78 17.44 5.94
N ALA A 125 7.97 16.93 6.26
CA ALA A 125 8.61 17.13 7.55
C ALA A 125 8.82 18.62 7.87
N GLY A 126 8.50 19.02 9.10
CA GLY A 126 8.62 20.42 9.54
C GLY A 126 7.52 21.37 9.06
N SER A 127 6.64 20.95 8.14
CA SER A 127 5.50 21.77 7.67
C SER A 127 4.32 21.81 8.65
N GLY A 128 4.36 20.98 9.71
CA GLY A 128 3.20 20.72 10.57
C GLY A 128 2.13 19.86 9.89
N LEU A 129 2.45 19.26 8.73
CA LEU A 129 1.62 18.32 8.01
C LEU A 129 2.32 16.97 7.84
N ARG A 130 1.54 15.94 7.50
CA ARG A 130 2.01 14.58 7.20
C ARG A 130 1.17 13.96 6.08
N PRO A 131 1.64 12.89 5.43
CA PRO A 131 0.80 12.08 4.56
C PRO A 131 -0.39 11.51 5.34
N PRO A 132 -1.54 11.27 4.69
CA PRO A 132 -2.77 10.85 5.36
C PRO A 132 -2.68 9.48 6.06
N PHE A 133 -1.67 8.67 5.74
CA PHE A 133 -1.41 7.39 6.42
C PHE A 133 0.04 7.31 6.90
N GLY A 134 0.26 6.60 8.01
CA GLY A 134 1.57 6.50 8.68
C GLY A 134 2.66 5.80 7.84
N SER A 135 3.90 5.88 8.30
CA SER A 135 5.12 5.31 7.69
C SER A 135 5.06 3.81 7.39
N ASP A 136 4.09 3.08 7.96
CA ASP A 136 3.92 1.63 7.85
C ASP A 136 3.43 1.22 6.44
N HIS A 137 2.89 2.16 5.67
CA HIS A 137 2.49 1.95 4.28
C HIS A 137 3.69 2.15 3.35
N THR A 138 4.34 1.05 2.98
CA THR A 138 5.46 1.06 2.02
C THR A 138 5.04 1.36 0.58
N THR A 139 3.74 1.48 0.31
CA THR A 139 3.17 1.68 -1.02
C THR A 139 2.30 2.94 -1.11
N ILE A 140 2.62 3.77 -2.11
CA ILE A 140 1.84 4.97 -2.48
C ILE A 140 0.58 4.59 -3.30
N HIS A 141 0.42 3.32 -3.65
CA HIS A 141 -0.52 2.84 -4.67
C HIS A 141 -1.91 2.49 -4.15
N ARG A 142 -2.32 3.03 -2.99
CA ARG A 142 -3.68 2.86 -2.46
C ARG A 142 -4.49 4.14 -2.65
N TYR A 143 -4.51 4.68 -3.87
CA TYR A 143 -5.24 5.91 -4.21
C TYR A 143 -6.74 5.80 -3.94
N ASP A 144 -7.27 4.59 -3.87
CA ASP A 144 -8.63 4.27 -3.41
C ASP A 144 -8.86 4.64 -1.94
N GLU A 145 -7.84 4.49 -1.11
CA GLU A 145 -7.93 4.81 0.31
C GLU A 145 -7.46 6.23 0.63
N TRP A 146 -6.75 6.85 -0.30
CA TRP A 146 -6.18 8.16 -0.11
C TRP A 146 -7.22 9.26 -0.34
N PRO A 147 -7.15 10.38 0.40
CA PRO A 147 -7.96 11.56 0.13
C PRO A 147 -7.44 12.25 -1.14
N VAL A 148 -7.66 11.61 -2.30
CA VAL A 148 -7.31 12.14 -3.61
C VAL A 148 -8.19 13.34 -3.91
N LEU A 149 -7.53 14.44 -4.24
CA LEU A 149 -8.12 15.73 -4.60
C LEU A 149 -8.17 15.93 -6.11
N ALA A 150 -7.15 15.45 -6.81
CA ALA A 150 -7.06 15.53 -8.26
C ALA A 150 -6.05 14.51 -8.80
N MET A 151 -6.10 14.23 -10.09
CA MET A 151 -5.13 13.40 -10.80
C MET A 151 -4.94 13.85 -12.23
N GLU A 152 -3.75 13.55 -12.75
CA GLU A 152 -3.46 13.53 -14.17
C GLU A 152 -3.41 12.08 -14.63
N VAL A 153 -4.16 11.76 -15.67
CA VAL A 153 -4.23 10.43 -16.26
C VAL A 153 -4.00 10.47 -17.75
N VAL A 154 -3.38 9.43 -18.27
CA VAL A 154 -3.15 9.23 -19.70
C VAL A 154 -4.03 8.10 -20.20
N LEU A 155 -4.86 8.38 -21.19
CA LEU A 155 -5.76 7.40 -21.81
C LEU A 155 -5.02 6.55 -22.86
N PRO A 156 -5.55 5.38 -23.26
CA PRO A 156 -4.99 4.56 -24.34
C PRO A 156 -4.83 5.30 -25.68
N THR A 157 -5.57 6.38 -25.88
CA THR A 157 -5.47 7.28 -27.04
C THR A 157 -4.31 8.28 -26.95
N GLY A 158 -3.56 8.28 -25.85
CA GLY A 158 -2.52 9.26 -25.54
C GLY A 158 -3.03 10.60 -25.02
N GLU A 159 -4.34 10.77 -24.88
CA GLU A 159 -4.90 11.98 -24.29
C GLU A 159 -4.53 12.08 -22.81
N ILE A 160 -4.01 13.24 -22.40
CA ILE A 160 -3.67 13.56 -21.01
C ILE A 160 -4.81 14.38 -20.44
N VAL A 161 -5.47 13.83 -19.41
CA VAL A 161 -6.65 14.42 -18.78
C VAL A 161 -6.32 14.75 -17.33
N ARG A 162 -6.66 15.96 -16.90
CA ARG A 162 -6.63 16.37 -15.48
C ARG A 162 -8.04 16.44 -14.92
N THR A 163 -8.20 15.99 -13.69
CA THR A 163 -9.50 15.99 -13.00
C THR A 163 -9.77 17.26 -12.21
N ASP A 164 -8.81 18.19 -12.09
CA ASP A 164 -9.03 19.51 -11.50
C ASP A 164 -9.30 20.58 -12.56
N ASP A 165 -10.33 21.38 -12.30
CA ASP A 165 -10.68 22.58 -13.03
C ASP A 165 -9.71 23.72 -12.60
N ASP A 166 -9.38 24.66 -13.50
CA ASP A 166 -8.54 25.86 -13.29
C ASP A 166 -8.98 26.82 -12.13
N GLY A 167 -9.94 26.43 -11.29
CA GLY A 167 -10.67 27.27 -10.34
C GLY A 167 -10.33 27.10 -8.84
N GLY A 168 -9.30 26.34 -8.46
CA GLY A 168 -8.79 26.35 -7.08
C GLY A 168 -9.69 25.71 -5.99
N HIS A 169 -10.80 25.07 -6.36
CA HIS A 169 -11.66 24.35 -5.42
C HIS A 169 -11.51 22.83 -5.60
N ARG A 170 -10.60 22.24 -4.83
CA ARG A 170 -10.33 20.80 -4.85
C ARG A 170 -11.26 20.08 -3.87
N HIS A 171 -12.32 19.49 -4.39
CA HIS A 171 -13.20 18.61 -3.62
C HIS A 171 -12.66 17.17 -3.66
N ARG A 172 -12.76 16.45 -2.54
CA ARG A 172 -12.41 15.02 -2.51
C ARG A 172 -13.22 14.29 -3.57
N LEU A 173 -12.55 13.51 -4.42
CA LEU A 173 -13.25 12.72 -5.43
C LEU A 173 -14.23 11.76 -4.70
N PRO A 174 -15.49 11.65 -5.18
CA PRO A 174 -16.56 10.98 -4.44
C PRO A 174 -16.40 9.47 -4.29
N GLU A 175 -15.47 8.82 -5.01
CA GLU A 175 -15.24 7.38 -4.92
C GLU A 175 -13.74 7.03 -4.98
N PRO A 176 -13.31 5.91 -4.35
CA PRO A 176 -11.98 5.35 -4.49
C PRO A 176 -11.63 5.16 -5.97
N VAL A 177 -10.73 5.98 -6.50
CA VAL A 177 -10.21 5.77 -7.86
C VAL A 177 -9.24 4.61 -7.79
N SER A 178 -9.62 3.48 -8.40
CA SER A 178 -8.72 2.33 -8.49
C SER A 178 -7.42 2.77 -9.21
N PRO A 179 -6.24 2.55 -8.59
CA PRO A 179 -4.95 2.97 -9.13
C PRO A 179 -4.58 2.37 -10.49
N ALA A 180 -5.27 1.32 -10.96
CA ALA A 180 -4.90 0.63 -12.17
C ALA A 180 -6.10 -0.14 -12.73
N GLY A 181 -6.87 0.51 -13.59
CA GLY A 181 -7.64 -0.18 -14.61
C GLY A 181 -6.92 -0.07 -15.96
N PRO A 182 -7.09 -1.01 -16.90
CA PRO A 182 -6.51 -0.96 -18.26
C PRO A 182 -7.02 0.21 -19.12
N LEU A 183 -7.75 1.16 -18.53
CA LEU A 183 -8.44 2.27 -19.21
C LEU A 183 -7.72 3.62 -19.06
N ALA A 184 -6.80 3.77 -18.10
CA ALA A 184 -6.00 4.99 -17.93
C ALA A 184 -4.76 4.74 -17.04
N VAL A 185 -3.69 5.50 -17.25
CA VAL A 185 -2.45 5.46 -16.45
C VAL A 185 -2.28 6.77 -15.68
N ILE A 186 -2.20 6.72 -14.36
CA ILE A 186 -2.00 7.90 -13.52
C ILE A 186 -0.54 8.36 -13.63
N THR A 187 -0.31 9.63 -13.94
CA THR A 187 1.02 10.26 -14.06
C THR A 187 1.29 11.32 -12.99
N GLU A 188 0.23 11.92 -12.43
CA GLU A 188 0.28 12.78 -11.26
C GLU A 188 -0.93 12.53 -10.36
N VAL A 189 -0.75 12.69 -9.05
CA VAL A 189 -1.82 12.63 -8.06
C VAL A 189 -1.66 13.77 -7.07
N THR A 190 -2.78 14.41 -6.72
CA THR A 190 -2.87 15.42 -5.69
C THR A 190 -3.61 14.84 -4.49
N LEU A 191 -2.98 14.93 -3.32
CA LEU A 191 -3.41 14.27 -2.10
C LEU A 191 -3.62 15.29 -1.01
N ALA A 192 -4.72 15.19 -0.27
CA ALA A 192 -4.87 15.98 0.95
C ALA A 192 -3.86 15.51 2.01
N LEU A 193 -3.16 16.46 2.60
CA LEU A 193 -2.28 16.26 3.73
C LEU A 193 -3.05 16.46 5.03
N GLU A 194 -2.64 15.74 6.06
CA GLU A 194 -3.20 15.86 7.39
C GLU A 194 -2.31 16.72 8.26
N TYR A 195 -2.89 17.39 9.26
CA TYR A 195 -2.08 18.01 10.30
C TYR A 195 -1.23 16.95 11.00
N ALA A 196 0.08 17.17 11.03
CA ALA A 196 0.95 16.50 11.98
C ALA A 196 0.47 16.96 13.36
N ARG A 197 -0.08 16.03 14.16
CA ARG A 197 -0.55 16.36 15.50
C ARG A 197 0.63 16.96 16.27
N THR A 198 0.47 18.19 16.76
CA THR A 198 1.58 19.05 17.17
C THR A 198 2.22 18.58 18.47
N ALA A 199 3.56 18.58 18.46
CA ALA A 199 4.53 18.53 19.56
C ALA A 199 4.71 17.18 20.30
N GLY A 200 5.59 16.34 19.75
CA GLY A 200 6.35 15.38 20.57
C GLY A 200 6.56 13.98 20.00
N ALA A 201 5.97 13.63 18.85
CA ALA A 201 6.20 12.31 18.28
C ALA A 201 6.03 12.30 16.74
N GLU A 202 7.13 12.40 15.99
CA GLU A 202 7.43 11.23 15.16
C GLU A 202 7.48 10.07 16.17
N PRO A 203 6.76 8.95 16.01
CA PRO A 203 7.01 7.81 16.86
C PRO A 203 8.43 7.30 16.56
N ASP A 204 9.42 7.99 17.11
CA ASP A 204 10.78 7.52 17.39
C ASP A 204 10.63 6.37 18.38
N GLY A 205 10.02 5.26 17.98
CA GLY A 205 9.93 4.01 18.73
C GLY A 205 9.34 4.06 20.16
N GLU A 206 8.98 5.22 20.70
CA GLU A 206 8.62 5.40 22.10
C GLU A 206 7.10 5.48 22.24
N SER A 207 6.52 4.29 22.34
CA SER A 207 5.18 4.03 22.89
C SER A 207 4.01 4.30 21.93
N ALA A 208 3.91 3.51 20.85
CA ALA A 208 2.59 3.20 20.33
C ALA A 208 1.82 2.49 21.44
N GLU A 209 0.87 3.17 22.08
CA GLU A 209 -0.03 2.51 23.03
C GLU A 209 -0.89 1.52 22.22
N VAL A 210 -0.52 0.24 22.32
CA VAL A 210 -1.19 -0.87 21.65
C VAL A 210 -1.78 -1.80 22.71
N GLY A 211 -2.94 -2.35 22.41
CA GLY A 211 -3.52 -3.47 23.13
C GLY A 211 -3.49 -4.72 22.25
N ILE A 212 -3.37 -5.87 22.91
CA ILE A 212 -3.50 -7.19 22.29
C ILE A 212 -4.66 -7.93 22.93
N ALA A 213 -5.42 -8.66 22.12
CA ALA A 213 -6.44 -9.57 22.60
C ALA A 213 -6.34 -10.90 21.85
N HIS A 214 -6.21 -12.00 22.58
CA HIS A 214 -6.20 -13.33 21.98
C HIS A 214 -7.57 -13.96 22.01
N PHE A 215 -7.89 -14.79 21.03
CA PHE A 215 -9.20 -15.41 20.89
C PHE A 215 -9.08 -16.93 20.69
N PRO A 216 -10.01 -17.71 21.28
CA PRO A 216 -10.04 -19.15 21.09
C PRO A 216 -10.52 -19.55 19.69
N THR A 217 -11.22 -18.64 18.99
CA THR A 217 -11.72 -18.87 17.63
C THR A 217 -11.62 -17.60 16.79
N VAL A 218 -11.50 -17.76 15.47
CA VAL A 218 -11.59 -16.66 14.49
C VAL A 218 -12.94 -15.95 14.61
N ALA A 219 -14.02 -16.69 14.84
CA ALA A 219 -15.38 -16.13 14.96
C ALA A 219 -15.50 -15.13 16.12
N SER A 220 -14.95 -15.45 17.31
CA SER A 220 -14.94 -14.54 18.47
C SER A 220 -14.12 -13.27 18.21
N ALA A 221 -13.00 -13.39 17.50
CA ALA A 221 -12.19 -12.23 17.11
C ALA A 221 -12.93 -11.32 16.11
N CYS A 222 -13.59 -11.89 15.09
CA CYS A 222 -14.41 -11.11 14.15
C CYS A 222 -15.57 -10.41 14.87
N GLN A 223 -16.22 -11.07 15.84
CA GLN A 223 -17.28 -10.47 16.63
C GLN A 223 -16.77 -9.29 17.49
N ALA A 224 -15.58 -9.42 18.08
CA ALA A 224 -14.92 -8.33 18.79
C ALA A 224 -14.65 -7.13 17.87
N MET A 225 -14.06 -7.38 16.70
CA MET A 225 -13.77 -6.36 15.71
C MET A 225 -15.03 -5.61 15.27
N ARG A 226 -16.14 -6.32 15.01
CA ARG A 226 -17.43 -5.70 14.70
C ARG A 226 -17.94 -4.82 15.83
N THR A 227 -17.83 -5.29 17.07
CA THR A 227 -18.27 -4.56 18.26
C THR A 227 -17.49 -3.25 18.41
N VAL A 228 -16.17 -3.30 18.24
CA VAL A 228 -15.28 -2.13 18.28
C VAL A 228 -15.64 -1.14 17.18
N LEU A 229 -15.74 -1.60 15.93
CA LEU A 229 -16.08 -0.73 14.79
C LEU A 229 -17.47 -0.09 14.91
N SER A 230 -18.43 -0.78 15.55
CA SER A 230 -19.77 -0.24 15.82
C SER A 230 -19.87 0.63 17.07
N GLY A 231 -18.85 0.62 17.93
CA GLY A 231 -18.86 1.22 19.27
C GLY A 231 -18.47 2.69 19.33
N GLY A 232 -18.13 3.31 18.20
CA GLY A 232 -17.76 4.74 18.11
C GLY A 232 -16.30 5.05 18.45
N THR A 233 -15.59 4.15 19.13
CA THR A 233 -14.14 4.25 19.35
C THR A 233 -13.39 3.63 18.16
N MET A 234 -12.91 4.48 17.24
CA MET A 234 -12.15 4.04 16.07
C MET A 234 -10.65 4.16 16.35
N PRO A 235 -9.92 3.04 16.56
CA PRO A 235 -8.48 3.11 16.75
C PRO A 235 -7.76 3.41 15.42
N ALA A 236 -6.56 3.98 15.50
CA ALA A 236 -5.70 4.16 14.31
C ALA A 236 -5.23 2.82 13.73
N ARG A 237 -5.18 1.77 14.55
CA ARG A 237 -4.84 0.39 14.20
C ARG A 237 -5.88 -0.57 14.75
N LEU A 238 -6.32 -1.50 13.91
CA LEU A 238 -7.10 -2.67 14.29
C LEU A 238 -6.74 -3.83 13.36
N GLU A 239 -5.71 -4.60 13.74
CA GLU A 239 -5.12 -5.65 12.92
C GLU A 239 -5.52 -7.03 13.41
N PHE A 240 -5.84 -7.92 12.48
CA PHE A 240 -6.15 -9.32 12.75
C PHE A 240 -4.97 -10.22 12.38
N VAL A 241 -4.59 -11.10 13.32
CA VAL A 241 -3.50 -12.07 13.16
C VAL A 241 -4.08 -13.46 13.34
N ASP A 242 -4.00 -14.30 12.31
CA ASP A 242 -4.50 -15.67 12.34
C ASP A 242 -3.53 -16.65 13.03
N GLN A 243 -3.98 -17.89 13.21
CA GLN A 243 -3.20 -18.95 13.84
C GLN A 243 -1.87 -19.25 13.11
N ALA A 244 -1.82 -19.15 11.78
CA ALA A 244 -0.60 -19.45 11.04
C ALA A 244 0.48 -18.39 11.30
N ARG A 245 0.09 -17.12 11.35
CA ARG A 245 0.97 -16.01 11.69
C ARG A 245 1.37 -16.03 13.16
N LEU A 246 0.47 -16.40 14.07
CA LEU A 246 0.80 -16.62 15.48
C LEU A 246 1.82 -17.75 15.64
N ALA A 247 1.66 -18.87 14.93
CA ALA A 247 2.64 -19.96 14.96
C ALA A 247 4.01 -19.52 14.45
N ALA A 248 4.06 -18.74 13.36
CA ALA A 248 5.30 -18.19 12.82
C ALA A 248 5.97 -17.21 13.80
N ALA A 249 5.19 -16.33 14.42
CA ALA A 249 5.68 -15.36 15.41
C ALA A 249 6.20 -16.07 16.68
N ALA A 250 5.51 -17.12 17.14
CA ALA A 250 5.96 -17.96 18.24
C ALA A 250 7.28 -18.69 17.92
N ALA A 251 7.40 -19.24 16.71
CA ALA A 251 8.64 -19.88 16.24
C ALA A 251 9.82 -18.89 16.13
N ALA A 252 9.53 -17.62 15.84
CA ALA A 252 10.51 -16.53 15.83
C ALA A 252 10.84 -15.99 17.23
N GLY A 253 10.21 -16.50 18.29
CA GLY A 253 10.45 -16.08 19.67
C GLY A 253 9.88 -14.71 20.03
N LEU A 254 8.88 -14.22 19.28
CA LEU A 254 8.26 -12.93 19.54
C LEU A 254 7.36 -12.96 20.78
N LEU A 255 7.41 -11.87 21.55
CA LEU A 255 6.62 -11.69 22.76
C LEU A 255 5.15 -11.39 22.45
N GLY A 256 4.26 -11.72 23.39
CA GLY A 256 2.83 -11.42 23.28
C GLY A 256 2.04 -12.37 22.39
N VAL A 257 2.63 -13.50 22.00
CA VAL A 257 2.00 -14.51 21.14
C VAL A 257 1.60 -15.72 21.98
N ARG A 258 0.37 -16.19 21.79
CA ARG A 258 -0.17 -17.38 22.47
C ARG A 258 -0.32 -18.55 21.51
N GLY A 259 0.24 -19.70 21.88
CA GLY A 259 0.16 -20.93 21.08
C GLY A 259 -1.21 -21.63 21.11
N ASP A 260 -2.04 -21.32 22.11
CA ASP A 260 -3.42 -21.83 22.25
C ASP A 260 -4.47 -20.92 21.58
N ALA A 261 -4.07 -19.75 21.07
CA ALA A 261 -4.96 -18.82 20.42
C ALA A 261 -5.14 -19.14 18.93
N ALA A 262 -6.39 -19.12 18.46
CA ALA A 262 -6.71 -19.26 17.04
C ALA A 262 -6.61 -17.91 16.29
N ALA A 263 -6.68 -16.80 17.01
CA ALA A 263 -6.52 -15.46 16.47
C ALA A 263 -6.05 -14.47 17.54
N MET A 264 -5.44 -13.38 17.10
CA MET A 264 -5.07 -12.23 17.92
C MET A 264 -5.53 -10.95 17.22
N LEU A 265 -6.04 -9.99 18.00
CA LEU A 265 -6.26 -8.61 17.56
C LEU A 265 -5.18 -7.71 18.17
N VAL A 266 -4.60 -6.85 17.34
CA VAL A 266 -3.73 -5.75 17.77
C VAL A 266 -4.45 -4.45 17.50
N PHE A 267 -4.67 -3.64 18.53
CA PHE A 267 -5.48 -2.42 18.43
C PHE A 267 -4.79 -1.25 19.11
N GLY A 268 -5.05 -0.02 18.66
CA GLY A 268 -4.48 1.19 19.26
C GLY A 268 -3.81 2.09 18.24
N GLY A 269 -2.62 2.60 18.56
CA GLY A 269 -1.81 3.41 17.65
C GLY A 269 -1.61 4.85 18.14
N ALA A 270 -0.81 5.61 17.41
CA ALA A 270 -0.37 6.93 17.83
C ALA A 270 -1.55 7.88 18.12
N GLY A 271 -1.57 8.44 19.32
CA GLY A 271 -2.55 9.44 19.75
C GLY A 271 -3.92 8.89 20.18
N ILE A 272 -4.08 7.57 20.30
CA ILE A 272 -5.26 7.00 20.97
C ILE A 272 -5.22 7.34 22.47
N LEU A 273 -6.39 7.57 23.08
CA LEU A 273 -6.45 7.81 24.52
C LEU A 273 -6.33 6.47 25.27
N PRO A 274 -5.66 6.44 26.45
CA PRO A 274 -5.60 5.22 27.27
C PRO A 274 -6.99 4.65 27.63
N GLU A 275 -7.98 5.53 27.76
CA GLU A 275 -9.37 5.16 28.03
C GLU A 275 -10.03 4.47 26.84
N ASP A 276 -9.76 4.89 25.62
CA ASP A 276 -10.22 4.24 24.38
C ASP A 276 -9.61 2.83 24.24
N ILE A 277 -8.31 2.66 24.52
CA ILE A 277 -7.66 1.34 24.54
C ILE A 277 -8.37 0.41 25.53
N ARG A 278 -8.67 0.92 26.72
CA ARG A 278 -9.38 0.17 27.76
C ARG A 278 -10.78 -0.23 27.29
N LEU A 279 -11.54 0.67 26.66
CA LEU A 279 -12.88 0.40 26.13
C LEU A 279 -12.87 -0.64 24.98
N ILE A 280 -11.87 -0.56 24.09
CA ILE A 280 -11.66 -1.56 23.04
C ILE A 280 -11.34 -2.91 23.69
N GLY A 281 -10.44 -2.92 24.67
CA GLY A 281 -10.07 -4.12 25.42
C GLY A 281 -11.27 -4.78 26.12
N GLU A 282 -12.15 -3.99 26.76
CA GLU A 282 -13.39 -4.50 27.34
C GLU A 282 -14.33 -5.09 26.28
N SER A 283 -14.39 -4.49 25.09
CA SER A 283 -15.18 -5.02 23.98
C SER A 283 -14.64 -6.36 23.48
N CYS A 284 -13.31 -6.53 23.43
CA CYS A 284 -12.65 -7.80 23.15
C CYS A 284 -12.96 -8.85 24.23
N ALA A 285 -12.84 -8.50 25.51
CA ALA A 285 -13.17 -9.39 26.62
C ALA A 285 -14.63 -9.86 26.59
N ARG A 286 -15.59 -8.94 26.37
CA ARG A 286 -17.02 -9.27 26.23
C ARG A 286 -17.30 -10.19 25.04
N SER A 287 -16.46 -10.14 24.02
CA SER A 287 -16.59 -10.94 22.80
C SER A 287 -15.86 -12.29 22.87
N GLY A 288 -15.37 -12.67 24.05
CA GLY A 288 -14.76 -13.99 24.30
C GLY A 288 -13.26 -14.05 24.09
N ALA A 289 -12.53 -12.95 24.31
CA ALA A 289 -11.08 -12.99 24.36
C ALA A 289 -10.56 -13.89 25.51
N LEU A 290 -9.51 -14.67 25.23
CA LEU A 290 -8.78 -15.47 26.22
C LEU A 290 -8.05 -14.56 27.22
N ASP A 291 -7.45 -13.49 26.71
CA ASP A 291 -6.86 -12.42 27.49
C ASP A 291 -6.88 -11.12 26.69
N VAL A 292 -6.69 -10.03 27.42
CA VAL A 292 -6.52 -8.68 26.87
C VAL A 292 -5.38 -8.03 27.64
N THR A 293 -4.37 -7.56 26.93
CA THR A 293 -3.15 -7.01 27.54
C THR A 293 -2.73 -5.74 26.84
N VAL A 294 -2.22 -4.77 27.60
CA VAL A 294 -1.52 -3.59 27.06
C VAL A 294 -0.03 -3.80 27.37
N PRO A 295 0.84 -4.01 26.36
CA PRO A 295 2.27 -4.20 26.57
C PRO A 295 2.88 -3.01 27.32
N ALA A 296 3.62 -3.30 28.38
CA ALA A 296 4.15 -2.27 29.29
C ALA A 296 5.55 -1.76 28.92
N ASN A 297 6.25 -2.37 27.97
CA ASN A 297 7.60 -1.98 27.58
C ASN A 297 7.79 -1.92 26.06
N PRO A 298 8.72 -1.07 25.56
CA PRO A 298 8.92 -0.87 24.12
C PRO A 298 9.31 -2.13 23.35
N ALA A 299 10.14 -3.01 23.93
CA ALA A 299 10.59 -4.24 23.26
C ALA A 299 9.43 -5.23 23.02
N TRP A 300 8.46 -5.26 23.94
CA TRP A 300 7.24 -6.06 23.76
C TRP A 300 6.31 -5.43 22.73
N VAL A 301 6.15 -4.11 22.73
CA VAL A 301 5.41 -3.39 21.67
C VAL A 301 6.01 -3.73 20.30
N GLU A 302 7.32 -3.58 20.13
CA GLU A 302 8.02 -3.92 18.89
C GLU A 302 7.81 -5.37 18.46
N SER A 303 7.86 -6.31 19.41
CA SER A 303 7.60 -7.73 19.14
C SER A 303 6.17 -7.98 18.62
N VAL A 304 5.18 -7.31 19.22
CA VAL A 304 3.76 -7.41 18.81
C VAL A 304 3.56 -6.81 17.42
N LEU A 305 4.15 -5.64 17.14
CA LEU A 305 4.08 -4.98 15.83
C LEU A 305 4.78 -5.83 14.75
N THR A 306 5.87 -6.50 15.11
CA THR A 306 6.56 -7.45 14.21
C THR A 306 5.69 -8.69 13.97
N ALA A 307 5.05 -9.23 15.00
CA ALA A 307 4.12 -10.36 14.88
C ALA A 307 2.93 -10.04 13.96
N SER A 308 2.42 -8.80 14.02
CA SER A 308 1.27 -8.37 13.21
C SER A 308 1.60 -8.02 11.76
N THR A 309 2.89 -7.94 11.41
CA THR A 309 3.40 -7.66 10.06
C THR A 309 4.09 -8.87 9.42
N LEU A 310 4.45 -9.88 10.23
CA LEU A 310 5.02 -11.15 9.76
C LEU A 310 4.09 -11.83 8.75
N ALA A 311 4.59 -12.02 7.53
CA ALA A 311 3.89 -12.76 6.51
C ALA A 311 3.81 -14.24 6.92
N GLY A 312 2.59 -14.77 7.00
CA GLY A 312 2.38 -16.22 7.06
C GLY A 312 2.71 -16.80 5.70
N SER A 313 3.98 -17.14 5.45
CA SER A 313 4.35 -17.82 4.22
C SER A 313 3.82 -19.27 4.27
N PRO A 314 2.92 -19.69 3.37
CA PRO A 314 2.47 -21.09 3.30
C PRO A 314 3.62 -22.04 2.94
N ILE A 315 4.74 -21.52 2.44
CA ILE A 315 5.90 -22.29 1.95
C ILE A 315 6.68 -22.99 3.08
N LEU A 316 6.53 -22.58 4.34
CA LEU A 316 7.23 -23.23 5.46
C LEU A 316 6.47 -24.45 6.04
N ALA A 317 5.22 -24.67 5.64
CA ALA A 317 4.45 -25.83 6.08
C ALA A 317 4.85 -27.15 5.39
N ASP A 318 5.64 -27.10 4.30
CA ASP A 318 5.98 -28.27 3.47
C ASP A 318 7.41 -28.79 3.67
N ARG A 319 8.07 -28.45 4.80
CA ARG A 319 9.38 -29.02 5.18
C ARG A 319 9.31 -29.99 6.36
N GLY A 320 8.18 -30.66 6.52
CA GLY A 320 7.98 -31.69 7.54
C GLY A 320 7.12 -32.85 7.05
N ALA A 321 7.67 -33.65 6.13
CA ALA A 321 7.28 -35.04 5.91
C ALA A 321 8.53 -35.89 5.70
#